data_AF-A0A5C5UW85-F1
#
_entry.id   AF-A0A5C5UW85-F1
#
_cell.length_a   1.000
_cell.length_b   1.000
_cell.length_c   1.000
_cell.angle_alpha   90.00
_cell.angle_beta   90.00
_cell.angle_gamma   90.00
#
_symmetry.space_group_name_H-M   'P 1'
#
loop_
_entity.id
_entity.type
_entity.pdbx_description
1 polymer ?
#
loop_
_entity_poly.entity_id
_entity_poly.type
_entity_poly.pdbx_seq_one_letter_code
_entity_poly.pdbx_strand_id
1 'polypeptide(L)'
;MQYTNAFVERFIQPIQQECLDHFIVFGEQHMDHLVNEFVDFYHEERPHQGKENELLTPGETQPDVLSIDSVNCRERLGGVLKHYHRQAA
;
A
#
# COMPACT_ATOMS: atom_id res chain seq x y z
N MET A 1 -6.08 -18.76 -21.56
CA MET A 1 -6.97 -18.09 -20.59
C MET A 1 -6.71 -18.48 -19.13
N GLN A 2 -5.89 -19.51 -18.81
CA GLN A 2 -5.60 -19.90 -17.41
C GLN A 2 -4.58 -19.00 -16.68
N TYR A 3 -3.70 -18.29 -17.39
CA TYR A 3 -2.63 -17.51 -16.76
C TYR A 3 -3.13 -16.25 -16.03
N THR A 4 -4.21 -15.62 -16.50
CA THR A 4 -4.69 -14.35 -15.92
C THR A 4 -5.24 -14.51 -14.50
N ASN A 5 -5.86 -15.67 -14.20
CA ASN A 5 -6.45 -15.93 -12.89
C ASN A 5 -5.40 -15.94 -11.78
N ALA A 6 -4.23 -16.55 -12.01
CA ALA A 6 -3.17 -16.61 -11.00
C ALA A 6 -2.66 -15.20 -10.60
N PHE A 7 -2.57 -14.27 -11.56
CA PHE A 7 -2.18 -12.89 -11.27
C PHE A 7 -3.27 -12.15 -10.48
N VAL A 8 -4.55 -12.36 -10.84
CA VAL A 8 -5.69 -11.77 -10.14
C VAL A 8 -5.77 -12.30 -8.71
N GLU A 9 -5.67 -13.62 -8.52
CA GLU A 9 -5.68 -14.26 -7.20
C GLU A 9 -4.53 -13.75 -6.33
N ARG A 10 -3.33 -13.64 -6.89
CA ARG A 10 -2.16 -13.11 -6.18
C ARG A 10 -2.35 -11.64 -5.77
N PHE A 11 -3.07 -10.84 -6.56
CA PHE A 11 -3.37 -9.45 -6.24
C PHE A 11 -4.50 -9.30 -5.20
N ILE A 12 -5.52 -10.16 -5.25
CA ILE A 12 -6.65 -10.13 -4.29
C ILE A 12 -6.21 -10.56 -2.89
N GLN A 13 -5.29 -11.52 -2.79
CA GLN A 13 -4.82 -12.02 -1.50
C GLN A 13 -4.32 -10.92 -0.53
N PRO A 14 -3.40 -10.01 -0.91
CA PRO A 14 -2.97 -8.94 -0.01
C PRO A 14 -4.07 -7.93 0.30
N ILE A 15 -5.03 -7.66 -0.61
CA ILE A 15 -6.19 -6.81 -0.29
C ILE A 15 -6.97 -7.40 0.88
N GLN A 16 -7.20 -8.70 0.87
CA GLN A 16 -7.91 -9.40 1.94
C GLN A 16 -7.11 -9.34 3.25
N GLN A 17 -5.86 -9.82 3.21
CA GLN A 17 -5.05 -10.07 4.41
C GLN A 17 -4.48 -8.80 5.07
N GLU A 18 -4.16 -7.78 4.28
CA GLU A 18 -3.52 -6.55 4.78
C GLU A 18 -4.52 -5.40 5.01
N CYS A 19 -5.75 -5.52 4.49
CA CYS A 19 -6.77 -4.48 4.63
C CYS A 19 -8.11 -5.03 5.11
N LEU A 20 -8.81 -5.84 4.31
CA LEU A 20 -10.21 -6.15 4.57
C LEU A 20 -10.45 -7.01 5.83
N ASP A 21 -9.49 -7.86 6.21
CA ASP A 21 -9.56 -8.66 7.44
C ASP A 21 -9.58 -7.79 8.72
N HIS A 22 -9.29 -6.49 8.61
CA HIS A 22 -9.31 -5.53 9.71
C HIS A 22 -10.65 -4.78 9.86
N PHE A 23 -11.61 -4.96 8.94
CA PHE A 23 -12.85 -4.19 8.92
C PHE A 23 -14.11 -5.06 8.91
N ILE A 24 -15.14 -4.60 9.62
CA ILE A 24 -16.51 -5.04 9.38
C ILE A 24 -17.10 -4.13 8.30
N VAL A 25 -17.43 -4.70 7.15
CA VAL A 25 -17.97 -3.95 6.00
C VAL A 25 -19.47 -3.73 6.19
N PHE A 26 -19.92 -2.48 6.09
CA PHE A 26 -21.30 -2.07 6.36
C PHE A 26 -22.14 -1.84 5.10
N GLY A 27 -21.53 -2.02 3.92
CA GLY A 27 -22.19 -1.88 2.62
C GLY A 27 -21.17 -1.66 1.49
N GLU A 28 -21.68 -1.60 0.27
CA GLU A 28 -20.88 -1.45 -0.95
C GLU A 28 -20.01 -0.19 -0.93
N GLN A 29 -20.57 0.96 -0.57
CA GLN A 29 -19.80 2.22 -0.48
C GLN A 29 -18.62 2.13 0.51
N HIS A 30 -18.79 1.40 1.62
CA HIS A 30 -17.70 1.19 2.57
C HIS A 30 -16.65 0.25 1.96
N MET A 31 -17.08 -0.84 1.31
CA MET A 31 -16.18 -1.75 0.60
C MET A 31 -15.35 -1.02 -0.46
N ASP A 32 -16.00 -0.22 -1.30
CA ASP A 32 -15.34 0.54 -2.37
C ASP A 32 -14.30 1.51 -1.79
N HIS A 33 -14.64 2.19 -0.69
CA HIS A 33 -13.69 3.07 -0.02
C HIS A 33 -12.45 2.31 0.47
N LEU A 34 -12.62 1.17 1.16
CA LEU A 34 -11.51 0.35 1.66
C LEU A 34 -10.63 -0.18 0.52
N VAL A 35 -11.25 -0.66 -0.56
CA VAL A 35 -10.53 -1.20 -1.73
C VAL A 35 -9.79 -0.08 -2.45
N ASN A 36 -10.39 1.09 -2.67
CA ASN A 36 -9.74 2.22 -3.32
C ASN A 36 -8.52 2.71 -2.53
N GLU A 37 -8.66 2.89 -1.20
CA GLU A 37 -7.53 3.28 -0.35
C GLU A 37 -6.40 2.24 -0.38
N PHE A 38 -6.73 0.94 -0.43
CA PHE A 38 -5.72 -0.10 -0.58
C PHE A 38 -5.06 -0.06 -1.96
N VAL A 39 -5.81 0.14 -3.03
CA VAL A 39 -5.27 0.20 -4.40
C VAL A 39 -4.31 1.37 -4.57
N ASP A 40 -4.66 2.55 -4.04
CA ASP A 40 -3.78 3.72 -4.03
C ASP A 40 -2.51 3.42 -3.24
N PHE A 41 -2.65 2.88 -2.02
CA PHE A 41 -1.51 2.47 -1.20
C PHE A 41 -0.62 1.44 -1.92
N TYR A 42 -1.21 0.41 -2.53
CA TYR A 42 -0.50 -0.67 -3.19
C TYR A 42 0.38 -0.17 -4.35
N HIS A 43 -0.12 0.78 -5.14
CA HIS A 43 0.60 1.31 -6.28
C HIS A 43 1.62 2.40 -5.92
N GLU A 44 1.26 3.29 -5.00
CA GLU A 44 2.03 4.51 -4.74
C GLU A 44 2.96 4.39 -3.54
N GLU A 45 2.61 3.57 -2.55
CA GLU A 45 3.17 3.69 -1.20
C GLU A 45 3.71 2.37 -0.63
N ARG A 46 3.29 1.22 -1.18
CA ARG A 46 3.72 -0.11 -0.73
C ARG A 46 5.04 -0.51 -1.40
N PRO A 47 6.09 -0.85 -0.64
CA PRO A 47 7.30 -1.44 -1.21
C PRO A 47 7.02 -2.87 -1.67
N HIS A 48 7.56 -3.26 -2.82
CA HIS A 48 7.33 -4.58 -3.40
C HIS A 48 8.58 -5.43 -3.33
N GLN A 49 8.55 -6.51 -2.54
CA GLN A 49 9.69 -7.43 -2.40
C GLN A 49 10.18 -7.99 -3.74
N GLY A 50 9.27 -8.24 -4.69
CA GLY A 50 9.61 -8.69 -6.05
C GLY A 50 10.26 -7.61 -6.93
N LYS A 51 10.36 -6.37 -6.45
CA LYS A 51 11.06 -5.23 -7.06
C LYS A 51 12.09 -4.64 -6.11
N GLU A 52 12.86 -5.48 -5.42
CA GLU A 52 13.94 -5.02 -4.52
C GLU A 52 13.45 -4.08 -3.40
N ASN A 53 12.17 -4.20 -3.00
CA ASN A 53 11.47 -3.31 -2.07
C ASN A 53 11.29 -1.86 -2.55
N GLU A 54 11.33 -1.63 -3.85
CA GLU A 54 10.96 -0.36 -4.46
C GLU A 54 9.43 -0.21 -4.61
N LEU A 55 8.99 1.04 -4.75
CA LEU A 55 7.62 1.41 -5.07
C LEU A 55 7.33 1.10 -6.56
N LEU A 56 6.07 0.81 -6.91
CA LEU A 56 5.70 0.62 -8.32
C LEU A 56 5.76 1.94 -9.10
N THR A 57 5.42 3.04 -8.43
CA THR A 57 5.54 4.40 -8.94
C THR A 57 6.59 5.13 -8.10
N PRO A 58 7.88 5.12 -8.51
CA PRO A 58 8.94 5.75 -7.74
C PRO A 58 8.71 7.27 -7.63
N GLY A 59 8.79 7.80 -6.41
CA GLY A 59 8.88 9.24 -6.15
C GLY A 59 10.31 9.76 -6.32
N GLU A 60 10.60 10.91 -5.71
CA GLU A 60 11.95 11.49 -5.70
C GLU A 60 12.97 10.58 -5.00
N THR A 61 14.19 10.53 -5.54
CA THR A 61 15.28 9.67 -5.03
C THR A 61 15.68 10.08 -3.62
N GLN A 62 15.66 9.13 -2.68
CA GLN A 62 16.05 9.38 -1.29
C GLN A 62 17.58 9.38 -1.12
N PRO A 63 18.17 10.26 -0.27
CA PRO A 63 19.61 10.25 0.00
C PRO A 63 20.06 9.04 0.85
N ASP A 64 21.31 8.62 0.65
CA ASP A 64 21.93 7.40 1.22
C ASP A 64 22.08 7.40 2.75
N VAL A 65 22.08 8.58 3.40
CA VAL A 65 22.26 8.71 4.87
C VAL A 65 21.00 9.29 5.50
N LEU A 66 20.55 8.65 6.58
CA LEU A 66 19.24 8.85 7.22
C LEU A 66 19.38 9.32 8.67
N SER A 67 18.61 10.35 9.05
CA SER A 67 18.26 10.62 10.46
C SER A 67 16.81 10.21 10.70
N ILE A 68 16.55 9.49 11.80
CA ILE A 68 15.19 9.06 12.20
C ILE A 68 14.24 10.25 12.36
N ASP A 69 14.76 11.40 12.80
CA ASP A 69 13.96 12.62 13.04
C ASP A 69 13.38 13.22 11.76
N SER A 70 13.78 12.73 10.58
CA SER A 70 13.30 13.20 9.27
C SER A 70 12.23 12.30 8.64
N VAL A 71 11.78 11.25 9.34
CA VAL A 71 10.81 10.27 8.84
C VAL A 71 9.40 10.61 9.32
N ASN A 72 8.50 10.81 8.36
CA ASN A 72 7.06 10.97 8.59
C ASN A 72 6.32 9.67 8.25
N CYS A 73 5.17 9.48 8.91
CA CYS A 73 4.25 8.39 8.61
C CYS A 73 2.94 8.97 8.07
N ARG A 74 2.55 8.56 6.87
CA ARG A 74 1.20 8.76 6.34
C ARG A 74 0.38 7.52 6.68
N GLU A 75 -0.75 7.74 7.35
CA GLU A 75 -1.66 6.67 7.73
C GLU A 75 -2.96 6.79 6.91
N ARG A 76 -3.49 5.64 6.47
CA ARG A 76 -4.82 5.52 5.86
C ARG A 76 -5.63 4.52 6.66
N LEU A 77 -6.96 4.61 6.55
CA LEU A 77 -7.90 3.67 7.16
C LEU A 77 -7.66 3.45 8.66
N GLY A 78 -7.43 4.53 9.40
CA GLY A 78 -7.18 4.46 10.85
C GLY A 78 -5.84 3.81 11.23
N GLY A 79 -4.86 3.81 10.33
CA GLY A 79 -3.51 3.30 10.58
C GLY A 79 -3.30 1.84 10.19
N VAL A 80 -4.29 1.20 9.56
CA VAL A 80 -4.12 -0.15 8.97
C VAL A 80 -3.07 -0.11 7.86
N LEU A 81 -3.11 0.91 7.01
CA LEU A 81 -2.11 1.14 5.97
C LEU A 81 -1.20 2.28 6.40
N LYS A 82 0.11 2.02 6.38
CA LYS A 82 1.13 2.97 6.80
C LYS A 82 2.21 3.10 5.74
N HIS A 83 2.50 4.34 5.38
CA HIS A 83 3.58 4.69 4.46
C HIS A 83 4.57 5.62 5.16
N TYR A 84 5.81 5.17 5.27
CA TYR A 84 6.88 5.97 5.86
C TYR A 84 7.65 6.69 4.75
N HIS A 85 7.69 8.01 4.81
CA HIS A 85 8.35 8.87 3.82
C HIS A 85 9.15 9.98 4.50
N ARG A 86 10.03 10.63 3.75
CA ARG A 86 10.80 11.79 4.24
C ARG A 86 10.06 13.07 3.88
N GLN A 87 10.12 14.08 4.75
CA GLN A 87 9.76 15.43 4.34
C GLN A 87 10.81 15.92 3.34
N ALA A 88 10.40 16.34 2.15
CA ALA A 88 11.30 17.07 1.25
C ALA A 88 11.75 18.36 1.96
N ALA A 89 13.06 18.61 1.94
CA ALA A 89 13.66 19.81 2.54
C ALA A 89 13.33 21.07 1.72
#